data_AF-A0A072U7Y3-F1
#
_entry.id   AF-A0A072U7Y3-F1
#
_cell.length_a   1.000
_cell.length_b   1.000
_cell.length_c   1.000
_cell.angle_alpha   90.00
_cell.angle_beta   90.00
_cell.angle_gamma   90.00
#
_symmetry.space_group_name_H-M   'P 1'
#
loop_
_entity.id
_entity.type
_entity.pdbx_description
1 polymer ?
#
loop_
_entity_poly.entity_id
_entity_poly.type
_entity_poly.pdbx_seq_one_letter_code
_entity_poly.pdbx_strand_id
1 'polypeptide(L)'
;MEHHGEGSISSNTDYMRMKRSKRHTPRQIQRLEALFKDCSHPCEQHKLQLSRELALSPRQIDVWFQNKRAQMKTREERYDNPKLIEENDKIRSENITIREALENVICSTCGGPSINVDCDFDEQKLRIENAQLKEENFNG
;
A
#
# COMPACT_ATOMS: atom_id res chain seq x y z
N MET A 1 -41.17 -50.35 16.58
CA MET A 1 -41.47 -49.26 17.52
C MET A 1 -40.15 -48.51 17.74
N GLU A 2 -39.67 -47.74 16.77
CA GLU A 2 -40.23 -46.47 16.25
C GLU A 2 -40.69 -45.54 17.36
N HIS A 3 -39.96 -44.43 17.53
CA HIS A 3 -40.40 -43.04 17.76
C HIS A 3 -39.11 -42.17 17.73
N HIS A 4 -38.77 -41.55 16.59
CA HIS A 4 -39.10 -40.18 16.18
C HIS A 4 -38.56 -39.08 17.11
N GLY A 5 -37.73 -38.20 16.55
CA GLY A 5 -37.24 -36.98 17.21
C GLY A 5 -36.39 -36.14 16.27
N GLU A 6 -37.05 -35.57 15.27
CA GLU A 6 -36.48 -34.75 14.19
C GLU A 6 -35.77 -33.49 14.69
N GLY A 7 -34.70 -33.13 13.99
CA GLY A 7 -33.91 -31.94 14.26
C GLY A 7 -34.70 -30.65 14.05
N SER A 8 -34.45 -29.69 14.94
CA SER A 8 -34.73 -28.27 14.70
C SER A 8 -33.55 -27.44 15.16
N ILE A 9 -32.50 -27.38 14.32
CA ILE A 9 -31.46 -26.35 14.43
C ILE A 9 -31.85 -25.25 13.45
N SER A 10 -32.77 -24.36 13.86
CA SER A 10 -33.03 -23.13 13.12
C SER A 10 -33.41 -22.00 14.06
N SER A 11 -32.41 -21.31 14.59
CA SER A 11 -32.58 -20.00 15.24
C SER A 11 -31.25 -19.24 15.41
N ASN A 12 -30.21 -19.54 14.61
CA ASN A 12 -28.93 -18.82 14.67
C ASN A 12 -28.63 -17.91 13.47
N THR A 13 -29.41 -17.98 12.39
CA THR A 13 -29.15 -17.20 11.17
C THR A 13 -29.71 -15.77 11.25
N ASP A 14 -30.77 -15.54 12.03
CA ASP A 14 -31.35 -14.20 12.21
C ASP A 14 -30.53 -13.30 13.15
N TYR A 15 -29.87 -13.89 14.16
CA TYR A 15 -28.95 -13.16 15.05
C TYR A 15 -27.72 -12.57 14.34
N MET A 16 -27.30 -13.17 13.22
CA MET A 16 -26.15 -12.69 12.45
C MET A 16 -26.49 -11.52 11.52
N ARG A 17 -27.77 -11.36 11.15
CA ARG A 17 -28.22 -10.26 10.28
C ARG A 17 -28.45 -8.96 11.05
N MET A 18 -28.75 -9.05 12.35
CA MET A 18 -28.98 -7.91 13.26
C MET A 18 -27.70 -7.13 13.61
N LYS A 19 -26.52 -7.74 13.44
CA LYS A 19 -25.20 -7.14 13.72
C LYS A 19 -24.57 -6.36 12.56
N ARG A 20 -25.28 -6.17 11.45
CA ARG A 20 -24.83 -5.25 10.39
C ARG A 20 -25.05 -3.83 10.91
N SER A 21 -23.96 -3.16 11.31
CA SER A 21 -23.98 -1.75 11.71
C SER A 21 -24.77 -0.96 10.67
N LYS A 22 -25.85 -0.30 11.09
CA LYS A 22 -26.63 0.59 10.23
C LYS A 22 -25.70 1.69 9.68
N ARG A 23 -25.91 2.09 8.43
CA ARG A 23 -25.17 3.20 7.82
C ARG A 23 -25.41 4.46 8.63
N HIS A 24 -24.36 5.27 8.82
CA HIS A 24 -24.47 6.57 9.46
C HIS A 24 -25.38 7.50 8.65
N THR A 25 -26.17 8.32 9.33
CA THR A 25 -27.02 9.34 8.68
C THR A 25 -26.16 10.51 8.19
N PRO A 26 -26.65 11.33 7.23
CA PRO A 26 -25.92 12.52 6.78
C PRO A 26 -25.55 13.47 7.92
N ARG A 27 -26.44 13.67 8.90
CA ARG A 27 -26.18 14.48 10.10
C ARG A 27 -25.03 13.91 10.93
N GLN A 28 -25.02 12.59 11.15
CA GLN A 28 -23.94 11.91 11.87
C GLN A 28 -22.61 12.07 11.13
N ILE A 29 -22.60 11.86 9.82
CA ILE A 29 -21.40 12.01 8.98
C ILE A 29 -20.89 13.46 9.05
N GLN A 30 -21.75 14.46 8.87
CA GLN A 30 -21.34 15.86 8.91
C GLN A 30 -20.68 16.23 10.23
N ARG A 31 -21.24 15.77 11.36
CA ARG A 31 -20.66 16.06 12.67
C ARG A 31 -19.33 15.34 12.90
N LEU A 32 -19.22 14.08 12.49
CA LEU A 32 -17.97 13.32 12.55
C LEU A 32 -16.89 13.97 11.69
N GLU A 33 -17.23 14.44 10.49
CA GLU A 33 -16.32 15.17 9.60
C GLU A 33 -15.91 16.53 10.14
N ALA A 34 -16.82 17.27 10.78
CA ALA A 34 -16.48 18.53 11.44
C ALA A 34 -15.41 18.31 12.50
N LEU A 35 -15.58 17.34 13.41
CA LEU A 35 -14.56 17.06 14.41
C LEU A 35 -13.26 16.53 13.78
N PHE A 36 -13.34 15.71 12.73
CA PHE A 36 -12.15 15.18 12.07
C PHE A 36 -11.24 16.27 11.50
N LYS A 37 -11.81 17.37 10.99
CA LYS A 37 -11.05 18.53 10.50
C LYS A 37 -10.23 19.19 11.61
N ASP A 38 -10.79 19.27 12.81
CA ASP A 38 -10.12 19.87 13.97
C ASP A 38 -9.16 18.87 14.65
N CYS A 39 -9.53 17.58 14.67
CA CYS A 39 -8.80 16.53 15.35
C CYS A 39 -9.02 15.15 14.70
N SER A 40 -7.99 14.62 14.04
CA SER A 40 -8.02 13.31 13.39
C SER A 40 -7.94 12.10 14.35
N HIS A 41 -7.57 12.36 15.61
CA HIS A 41 -7.43 11.38 16.69
C HIS A 41 -8.13 11.88 17.96
N PRO A 42 -9.47 11.82 18.02
CA PRO A 42 -10.22 12.38 19.14
C PRO A 42 -9.89 11.66 20.45
N CYS A 43 -9.63 12.44 21.50
CA CYS A 43 -9.44 11.92 22.85
C CYS A 43 -10.73 11.29 23.39
N GLU A 44 -10.63 10.52 24.47
CA GLU A 44 -11.78 9.82 25.07
C GLU A 44 -12.94 10.76 25.43
N GLN A 45 -12.65 11.95 25.97
CA GLN A 45 -13.67 12.95 26.28
C GLN A 45 -14.47 13.37 25.04
N HIS A 46 -13.79 13.68 23.94
CA HIS A 46 -14.45 14.05 22.68
C HIS A 46 -15.27 12.89 22.10
N LYS A 47 -14.78 11.65 22.23
CA LYS A 47 -15.51 10.45 21.81
C LYS A 47 -16.79 10.24 22.61
N LEU A 48 -16.73 10.40 23.93
CA LEU A 48 -17.91 10.28 24.80
C LEU A 48 -18.95 11.36 24.51
N GLN A 49 -18.51 12.59 24.25
CA GLN A 49 -19.41 13.68 23.85
C GLN A 49 -20.11 13.38 22.51
N LEU A 50 -19.36 12.98 21.48
CA LEU A 50 -19.89 12.56 20.19
C LEU A 50 -20.85 11.37 20.30
N SER A 51 -20.52 10.40 21.15
CA SER A 51 -21.34 9.21 21.38
C SER A 51 -22.75 9.59 21.84
N ARG A 52 -22.83 10.52 22.80
CA ARG A 52 -24.11 11.05 23.31
C ARG A 52 -24.84 11.88 22.25
N GLU A 53 -24.13 12.77 21.57
CA GLU A 53 -24.71 13.68 20.57
C GLU A 53 -25.31 12.94 19.36
N LEU A 54 -24.63 11.87 18.91
CA LEU A 54 -24.97 11.16 17.68
C LEU A 54 -25.70 9.84 17.92
N ALA A 55 -25.92 9.46 19.18
CA ALA A 55 -26.43 8.16 19.59
C ALA A 55 -25.64 6.99 18.93
N LEU A 56 -24.32 7.13 18.91
CA LEU A 56 -23.38 6.12 18.38
C LEU A 56 -22.58 5.52 19.52
N SER A 57 -22.25 4.22 19.43
CA SER A 57 -21.31 3.64 20.39
C SER A 57 -19.89 4.22 20.19
N PRO A 58 -19.07 4.34 21.25
CA PRO A 58 -17.67 4.75 21.11
C PRO A 58 -16.90 3.93 20.09
N ARG A 59 -17.20 2.62 20.00
CA ARG A 59 -16.61 1.72 18.98
C ARG A 59 -16.96 2.12 17.54
N GLN A 60 -18.21 2.52 17.26
CA GLN A 60 -18.59 2.99 15.93
C GLN A 60 -17.84 4.26 15.55
N ILE A 61 -17.61 5.15 16.52
CA ILE A 61 -16.82 6.36 16.34
C ILE A 61 -15.36 5.97 16.02
N ASP A 62 -14.74 5.11 16.83
CA ASP A 62 -13.37 4.65 16.58
C ASP A 62 -13.20 4.03 15.19
N VAL A 63 -14.12 3.14 14.78
CA VAL A 63 -14.12 2.53 13.45
C VAL A 63 -14.30 3.58 12.35
N TRP A 64 -15.18 4.56 12.53
CA TRP A 64 -15.38 5.62 11.55
C TRP A 64 -14.09 6.46 11.38
N PHE A 65 -13.44 6.85 12.47
CA PHE A 65 -12.21 7.64 12.43
C PHE A 65 -11.05 6.85 11.83
N GLN A 66 -10.92 5.56 12.15
CA GLN A 66 -9.94 4.66 11.51
C GLN A 66 -10.17 4.58 9.99
N ASN A 67 -11.42 4.33 9.57
CA ASN A 67 -11.77 4.24 8.15
C ASN A 67 -11.56 5.58 7.42
N LYS A 68 -11.85 6.71 8.07
CA LYS A 68 -11.64 8.04 7.48
C LYS A 68 -10.15 8.31 7.25
N ARG A 69 -9.28 7.96 8.21
CA ARG A 69 -7.82 8.07 8.04
C ARG A 69 -7.31 7.16 6.91
N ALA A 70 -7.74 5.91 6.88
CA ALA A 70 -7.38 4.98 5.80
C ALA A 70 -7.82 5.51 4.42
N GLN A 71 -9.05 6.04 4.33
CA GLN A 71 -9.55 6.66 3.10
C GLN A 71 -8.69 7.86 2.65
N MET A 72 -8.27 8.72 3.58
CA MET A 72 -7.41 9.87 3.24
C MET A 72 -6.04 9.41 2.76
N LYS A 73 -5.43 8.45 3.44
CA LYS A 73 -4.16 7.86 3.01
C LYS A 73 -4.25 7.27 1.60
N THR A 74 -5.27 6.45 1.33
CA THR A 74 -5.47 5.88 -0.02
C THR A 74 -5.76 6.95 -1.07
N ARG A 75 -6.44 8.05 -0.71
CA ARG A 75 -6.72 9.15 -1.64
C ARG A 75 -5.44 9.90 -1.99
N GLU A 76 -4.60 10.16 -1.00
CA GLU A 76 -3.28 10.79 -1.17
C GLU A 76 -2.38 9.92 -2.04
N GLU A 77 -2.25 8.62 -1.71
CA GLU A 77 -1.50 7.65 -2.53
C GLU A 77 -1.98 7.61 -3.98
N ARG A 78 -3.30 7.64 -4.22
CA ARG A 78 -3.84 7.66 -5.59
C ARG A 78 -3.55 8.95 -6.35
N TYR A 79 -3.40 10.06 -5.64
CA TYR A 79 -3.10 11.35 -6.25
C TYR A 79 -1.59 11.53 -6.51
N ASP A 80 -0.75 11.03 -5.61
CA ASP A 80 0.70 11.15 -5.70
C ASP A 80 1.32 10.09 -6.62
N ASN A 81 0.76 8.88 -6.66
CA ASN A 81 1.32 7.77 -7.45
C ASN A 81 1.47 8.09 -8.96
N PRO A 82 0.49 8.71 -9.65
CA PRO A 82 0.67 9.10 -11.05
C PRO A 82 1.82 10.11 -11.25
N LYS A 83 1.98 11.08 -10.34
CA LYS A 83 3.05 12.07 -10.42
C LYS A 83 4.42 11.43 -10.23
N LEU A 84 4.51 10.51 -9.27
CA LEU A 84 5.74 9.75 -9.01
C LEU A 84 6.09 8.84 -10.20
N ILE A 85 5.10 8.24 -10.86
CA ILE A 85 5.32 7.44 -12.09
C ILE A 85 5.85 8.33 -13.21
N GLU A 86 5.22 9.47 -13.47
CA GLU A 86 5.67 10.42 -14.50
C GLU A 86 7.09 10.94 -14.23
N GLU A 87 7.39 11.29 -12.98
CA GLU A 87 8.73 11.72 -12.57
C GLU A 87 9.75 10.58 -12.72
N ASN A 88 9.38 9.35 -12.37
CA ASN A 88 10.24 8.19 -12.54
C ASN A 88 10.56 7.92 -14.01
N ASP A 89 9.56 8.02 -14.89
CA ASP A 89 9.73 7.82 -16.33
C ASP A 89 10.59 8.93 -16.95
N LYS A 90 10.46 10.17 -16.48
CA LYS A 90 11.34 11.29 -16.85
C LYS A 90 12.78 11.05 -16.41
N ILE A 91 12.99 10.61 -15.17
CA ILE A 91 14.33 10.29 -14.66
C ILE A 91 14.94 9.12 -15.45
N ARG A 92 14.15 8.11 -15.81
CA ARG A 92 14.60 6.98 -16.62
C ARG A 92 15.01 7.41 -18.02
N SER A 93 14.23 8.25 -18.70
CA SER A 93 14.60 8.74 -20.03
C SER A 93 15.86 9.60 -19.98
N GLU A 94 16.00 10.47 -18.99
CA GLU A 94 17.22 11.24 -18.76
C GLU A 94 18.44 10.35 -18.53
N ASN A 95 18.31 9.28 -17.72
CA ASN A 95 19.39 8.31 -17.52
C ASN A 95 19.79 7.59 -18.81
N ILE A 96 18.82 7.22 -19.66
CA ILE A 96 19.10 6.60 -20.97
C ILE A 96 19.89 7.58 -21.84
N THR A 97 19.41 8.82 -21.98
CA THR A 97 20.10 9.84 -22.79
C THR A 97 21.51 10.14 -22.27
N ILE A 98 21.69 10.22 -20.95
CA ILE A 98 23.03 10.41 -20.36
C ILE A 98 23.92 9.21 -20.69
N ARG A 99 23.44 7.97 -20.53
CA ARG A 99 24.21 6.78 -20.88
C ARG A 99 24.61 6.72 -22.35
N GLU A 100 23.70 7.01 -23.27
CA GLU A 100 23.98 7.05 -24.71
C GLU A 100 24.99 8.15 -25.08
N ALA A 101 24.86 9.33 -24.46
CA ALA A 101 25.79 10.43 -24.66
C ALA A 101 27.20 10.05 -24.19
N LEU A 102 27.30 9.28 -23.10
CA LEU A 102 28.53 8.79 -22.52
C LEU A 102 29.15 7.62 -23.29
N GLU A 103 28.35 6.77 -23.93
CA GLU A 103 28.79 5.61 -24.73
C GLU A 103 29.65 6.03 -25.94
N ASN A 104 29.36 7.20 -26.51
CA ASN A 104 30.07 7.71 -27.69
C ASN A 104 31.27 8.62 -27.35
N VAL A 105 31.56 8.84 -26.06
CA VAL A 105 32.72 9.63 -25.65
C VAL A 105 33.98 8.79 -25.78
N ILE A 106 34.85 9.21 -26.69
CA ILE A 106 36.17 8.61 -26.90
C ILE A 106 37.23 9.51 -26.25
N CYS A 107 38.17 8.90 -25.54
CA CYS A 107 39.30 9.57 -24.92
C CYS A 107 40.20 10.20 -26.00
N SER A 108 40.37 11.52 -25.97
CA SER A 108 41.19 12.27 -26.93
C SER A 108 42.69 11.98 -26.84
N THR A 109 43.16 11.31 -25.78
CA THR A 109 44.59 11.00 -25.57
C THR A 109 44.99 9.60 -26.07
N CYS A 110 44.07 8.62 -26.03
CA CYS A 110 44.38 7.24 -26.41
C CYS A 110 43.39 6.61 -27.41
N GLY A 111 42.30 7.30 -27.78
CA GLY A 111 41.29 6.78 -28.71
C GLY A 111 40.41 5.66 -28.14
N GLY A 112 40.55 5.31 -26.85
CA GLY A 112 39.70 4.33 -26.17
C GLY A 112 38.40 4.94 -25.64
N PRO A 113 37.35 4.14 -25.41
CA PRO A 113 36.10 4.60 -24.80
C PRO A 113 36.35 5.21 -23.41
N SER A 114 35.74 6.36 -23.10
CA SER A 114 36.00 7.09 -21.85
C SER A 114 35.42 6.44 -20.60
N ILE A 115 34.48 5.50 -20.75
CA ILE A 115 33.82 4.80 -19.64
C ILE A 115 33.25 3.47 -20.16
N ASN A 116 33.63 2.36 -19.53
CA ASN A 116 33.00 1.06 -19.76
C ASN A 116 31.65 1.04 -19.01
N VAL A 117 30.56 1.38 -19.71
CA VAL A 117 29.20 1.32 -19.13
C VAL A 117 28.72 -0.13 -18.96
N ASP A 118 29.40 -1.10 -19.60
CA ASP A 118 29.08 -2.52 -19.53
C ASP A 118 29.81 -3.28 -18.41
N CYS A 119 30.68 -2.63 -17.61
CA CYS A 119 31.46 -3.37 -16.61
C CYS A 119 30.59 -3.95 -15.48
N ASP A 120 29.45 -3.34 -15.13
CA ASP A 120 28.59 -3.85 -14.06
C ASP A 120 27.81 -5.12 -14.49
N PHE A 121 27.30 -5.16 -15.72
CA PHE A 121 26.59 -6.33 -16.23
C PHE A 121 27.55 -7.48 -16.57
N ASP A 122 28.70 -7.17 -17.16
CA ASP A 122 29.71 -8.17 -17.48
C ASP A 122 30.39 -8.72 -16.22
N GLU A 123 30.64 -7.89 -15.21
CA GLU A 123 31.18 -8.36 -13.92
C GLU A 123 30.18 -9.25 -13.19
N GLN A 124 28.90 -8.91 -13.16
CA GLN A 124 27.88 -9.74 -12.53
C GLN A 124 27.72 -11.09 -13.24
N LYS A 125 27.76 -11.09 -14.58
CA LYS A 125 27.73 -12.32 -15.40
C LYS A 125 28.95 -13.20 -15.15
N LEU A 126 30.15 -12.61 -15.14
CA LEU A 126 31.40 -13.32 -14.83
C LEU A 126 31.40 -13.89 -13.40
N ARG A 127 30.82 -13.19 -12.42
CA ARG A 127 30.70 -13.70 -11.04
C ARG A 127 29.79 -14.93 -10.97
N ILE A 128 28.67 -14.94 -11.72
CA ILE A 128 27.75 -16.08 -11.79
C ILE A 128 28.42 -17.29 -12.47
N GLU A 129 29.07 -17.07 -13.61
CA GLU A 129 29.76 -18.12 -14.36
C GLU A 129 30.92 -18.73 -13.55
N ASN A 130 31.70 -17.91 -12.85
CA ASN A 130 32.76 -18.41 -11.96
C ASN A 130 32.21 -19.18 -10.74
N ALA A 131 31.03 -18.81 -10.23
CA ALA A 131 30.40 -19.57 -9.16
C ALA A 131 29.95 -20.95 -9.66
N GLN A 132 29.35 -21.01 -10.84
CA GLN A 132 28.92 -22.26 -11.48
C GLN A 132 30.10 -23.18 -11.79
N LEU A 133 31.16 -22.65 -12.41
CA LEU A 133 32.38 -23.43 -12.69
C LEU A 133 33.06 -23.92 -11.41
N LYS A 134 32.99 -23.18 -10.31
CA LYS A 134 33.51 -23.66 -9.02
C LYS A 134 32.69 -24.81 -8.44
N GLU A 135 31.36 -24.78 -8.59
CA GLU A 135 30.49 -25.87 -8.18
C GLU A 135 30.69 -27.12 -9.06
N GLU A 136 30.85 -26.94 -10.37
CA GLU A 136 31.13 -28.04 -11.31
C GLU A 136 32.49 -28.69 -11.04
N ASN A 137 33.53 -27.90 -10.78
CA ASN A 137 34.87 -28.42 -10.43
C ASN A 137 34.96 -29.02 -9.03
N PHE A 138 34.01 -28.74 -8.13
CA PHE A 138 33.97 -29.31 -6.78
C PHE A 138 33.14 -30.61 -6.72
N ASN A 139 32.23 -30.82 -7.68
CA ASN A 139 31.35 -31.99 -7.76
C ASN A 139 31.81 -33.07 -8.77
N GLY A 140 32.97 -32.88 -9.43
CA GLY A 140 33.63 -33.87 -10.29
C GLY A 140 34.87 -34.46 -9.62
#